data_AF-A0A7K4BES4-F1
#
_entry.id   AF-A0A7K4BES4-F1
#
_cell.length_a   1.000
_cell.length_b   1.000
_cell.length_c   1.000
_cell.angle_alpha   90.00
_cell.angle_beta   90.00
_cell.angle_gamma   90.00
#
_symmetry.space_group_name_H-M   'P 1'
#
loop_
_entity.id
_entity.type
_entity.pdbx_description
1 polymer ?
#
loop_
_entity_poly.entity_id
_entity_poly.type
_entity_poly.pdbx_seq_one_letter_code
_entity_poly.pdbx_strand_id
1 'polypeptide(L)'
;MVESRCGILCSECEYREGLGCGGCVVITKPFWGDSCPLKACCEAKGLEHCGCCSEFPCDLLIEFAFAENQGDDGRRITQCRVWCME
;
A
#
# COMPACT_ATOMS: atom_id res chain seq x y z
N MET A 1 5.25 -2.10 -12.83
CA MET A 1 5.90 -2.89 -11.74
C MET A 1 5.33 -2.44 -10.40
N VAL A 2 4.93 -3.38 -9.54
CA VAL A 2 4.30 -3.09 -8.25
C VAL A 2 5.36 -2.78 -7.18
N GLU A 3 5.19 -1.65 -6.48
CA GLU A 3 6.14 -1.21 -5.45
C GLU A 3 5.64 -1.41 -4.01
N SER A 4 4.32 -1.52 -3.83
CA SER A 4 3.70 -1.74 -2.53
C SER A 4 2.40 -2.51 -2.67
N ARG A 5 1.90 -3.04 -1.56
CA ARG A 5 0.64 -3.79 -1.56
C ARG A 5 -0.59 -2.90 -1.66
N CYS A 6 -0.51 -1.61 -1.30
CA CYS A 6 -1.67 -0.72 -1.19
C CYS A 6 -1.78 0.34 -2.30
N GLY A 7 -0.79 0.46 -3.19
CA GLY A 7 -0.78 1.49 -4.23
C GLY A 7 0.11 2.69 -3.94
N ILE A 8 0.79 2.74 -2.79
CA ILE A 8 1.84 3.74 -2.54
C ILE A 8 3.05 3.44 -3.44
N LEU A 9 3.60 4.45 -4.08
CA LEU A 9 4.89 4.37 -4.75
C LEU A 9 6.00 4.53 -3.70
N CYS A 10 6.72 3.44 -3.42
CA CYS A 10 7.82 3.48 -2.46
C CYS A 10 9.01 4.29 -2.98
N SER A 11 9.17 4.41 -4.30
CA SER A 11 10.11 5.29 -4.97
C SER A 11 9.88 6.77 -4.67
N GLU A 12 8.64 7.17 -4.38
CA GLU A 12 8.23 8.54 -4.05
C GLU A 12 7.97 8.74 -2.55
N CYS A 13 8.30 7.76 -1.72
CA CYS A 13 8.01 7.78 -0.28
C CYS A 13 9.16 8.41 0.53
N GLU A 14 8.90 9.53 1.20
CA GLU A 14 9.89 10.26 2.02
C GLU A 14 10.51 9.41 3.14
N TYR A 15 9.75 8.47 3.72
CA TYR A 15 10.22 7.59 4.78
C TYR A 15 11.27 6.58 4.29
N ARG A 16 11.34 6.32 2.98
CA ARG A 16 12.34 5.41 2.41
C ARG A 16 13.75 5.95 2.59
N GLU A 17 13.95 7.21 2.21
CA GLU A 17 15.24 7.87 2.33
C GLU A 17 15.53 8.31 3.77
N GLY A 18 14.53 8.90 4.45
CA GLY A 18 14.73 9.49 5.78
C GLY A 18 14.96 8.47 6.91
N LEU A 19 14.41 7.26 6.80
CA LEU A 19 14.48 6.24 7.86
C LEU A 19 15.20 4.96 7.41
N GLY A 20 15.80 4.94 6.21
CA GLY A 20 16.43 3.74 5.65
C GLY A 20 15.45 2.58 5.44
N CYS A 21 14.18 2.88 5.17
CA CYS A 21 13.16 1.84 4.95
C CYS A 21 13.43 1.09 3.64
N GLY A 22 13.41 -0.24 3.67
CA GLY A 22 13.69 -1.10 2.50
C GLY A 22 12.58 -1.11 1.42
N GLY A 23 11.44 -0.47 1.68
CA GLY A 23 10.26 -0.50 0.81
C GLY A 23 9.25 -1.59 1.19
N CYS A 24 7.98 -1.38 0.84
CA CYS A 24 6.85 -2.20 1.31
C CYS A 24 6.99 -3.69 1.00
N VAL A 25 7.50 -4.04 -0.19
CA VAL A 25 7.67 -5.43 -0.62
C VAL A 25 8.80 -6.14 0.15
N VAL A 26 9.78 -5.40 0.68
CA VAL A 26 10.97 -5.95 1.35
C VAL A 26 10.79 -6.00 2.87
N ILE A 27 10.20 -4.97 3.47
CA ILE A 27 10.07 -4.90 4.93
C ILE A 27 9.04 -5.91 5.45
N THR A 28 9.34 -6.53 6.58
CA THR A 28 8.39 -7.39 7.31
C THR A 28 7.55 -6.59 8.30
N LYS A 29 8.11 -5.48 8.83
CA LYS A 29 7.48 -4.63 9.85
C LYS A 29 7.63 -3.14 9.48
N PRO A 30 6.53 -2.35 9.47
CA PRO A 30 6.63 -0.90 9.27
C PRO A 30 7.19 -0.19 10.51
N PHE A 31 7.69 1.03 10.36
CA PHE A 31 8.22 1.80 11.49
C PHE A 31 7.13 2.29 12.47
N TRP A 32 5.89 2.43 12.00
CA TRP A 32 4.77 3.02 12.73
C TRP A 32 3.87 2.00 13.45
N GLY A 33 4.21 0.70 13.41
CA GLY A 33 3.40 -0.33 14.06
C GLY A 33 3.99 -1.73 13.92
N ASP A 34 3.30 -2.73 14.46
CA ASP A 34 3.76 -4.13 14.38
C ASP A 34 3.51 -4.76 13.01
N SER A 35 2.47 -4.33 12.30
CA SER A 35 2.18 -4.80 10.95
C SER A 35 1.37 -3.76 10.16
N CYS A 36 1.48 -3.79 8.84
CA CYS A 36 0.60 -3.03 7.96
C CYS A 36 -0.60 -3.91 7.59
N PRO A 37 -1.85 -3.53 7.95
CA PRO A 37 -3.02 -4.38 7.75
C PRO A 37 -3.33 -4.61 6.27
N LEU A 38 -3.10 -3.62 5.40
CA LEU A 38 -3.24 -3.77 3.95
C LEU A 38 -2.22 -4.76 3.37
N LYS A 39 -0.95 -4.66 3.79
CA LYS A 39 0.10 -5.60 3.37
C LYS A 39 -0.24 -7.02 3.82
N ALA A 40 -0.56 -7.19 5.10
CA ALA A 40 -0.90 -8.48 5.68
C ALA A 40 -2.12 -9.10 4.98
N CYS A 41 -3.15 -8.31 4.68
CA CYS A 41 -4.34 -8.76 3.95
C CYS A 41 -3.99 -9.25 2.54
N CYS A 42 -3.24 -8.47 1.75
CA CYS A 42 -2.81 -8.89 0.41
C CYS A 42 -1.98 -10.18 0.46
N GLU A 43 -1.01 -10.27 1.36
CA GLU A 43 -0.15 -11.44 1.48
C GLU A 43 -0.90 -12.69 1.95
N ALA A 44 -1.82 -12.56 2.91
CA ALA A 44 -2.69 -13.65 3.34
C ALA A 44 -3.61 -14.14 2.22
N LYS A 45 -4.08 -13.24 1.35
CA LYS A 45 -4.90 -13.56 0.17
C LYS A 45 -4.07 -14.00 -1.05
N GLY A 46 -2.73 -13.98 -0.97
CA GLY A 46 -1.85 -14.26 -2.11
C GLY A 46 -1.95 -13.23 -3.25
N LEU A 47 -2.38 -12.01 -2.96
CA LEU A 47 -2.55 -10.93 -3.91
C LEU A 47 -1.29 -10.08 -4.00
N GLU A 48 -0.92 -9.69 -5.22
CA GLU A 48 0.25 -8.83 -5.43
C GLU A 48 0.03 -7.42 -4.90
N HIS A 49 -1.18 -6.87 -5.05
CA HIS A 49 -1.60 -5.59 -4.47
C HIS A 49 -3.12 -5.53 -4.32
N CYS A 50 -3.62 -4.54 -3.59
CA CYS A 50 -5.05 -4.38 -3.29
C CYS A 50 -5.91 -4.30 -4.55
N GLY A 51 -5.37 -3.80 -5.66
CA GLY A 51 -6.07 -3.73 -6.95
C GLY A 51 -6.58 -5.10 -7.43
N CYS A 52 -5.86 -6.18 -7.14
CA CYS A 52 -6.25 -7.55 -7.52
C CYS A 52 -7.35 -8.14 -6.61
N CYS A 53 -7.78 -7.42 -5.57
CA CYS A 53 -8.80 -7.91 -4.65
C CYS A 53 -10.19 -7.83 -5.29
N SER A 54 -11.02 -8.86 -5.12
CA SER A 54 -12.41 -8.86 -5.59
C SER A 54 -13.29 -7.79 -4.94
N GLU A 55 -12.88 -7.29 -3.78
CA GLU A 55 -13.58 -6.25 -3.01
C GLU A 55 -13.01 -4.85 -3.29
N PHE A 56 -12.19 -4.68 -4.32
CA PHE A 56 -11.47 -3.44 -4.56
C PHE A 56 -12.35 -2.30 -5.14
N PRO A 57 -12.24 -1.06 -4.63
CA PRO A 57 -11.54 -0.66 -3.41
C PRO A 57 -12.37 -1.03 -2.17
N CYS A 58 -11.74 -1.72 -1.20
CA CYS A 58 -12.42 -2.09 0.04
C CYS A 58 -12.32 -0.97 1.09
N ASP A 59 -13.18 -1.02 2.11
CA ASP A 59 -13.25 0.00 3.16
C ASP A 59 -11.90 0.24 3.84
N LEU A 60 -11.14 -0.82 4.16
CA LEU A 60 -9.82 -0.70 4.76
C LEU A 60 -8.85 0.13 3.88
N LEU A 61 -8.90 -0.06 2.55
CA LEU A 61 -8.05 0.71 1.64
C LEU A 61 -8.51 2.18 1.56
N ILE A 62 -9.83 2.41 1.54
CA ILE A 62 -10.43 3.74 1.51
C ILE A 62 -10.06 4.50 2.79
N GLU A 63 -10.22 3.91 3.96
CA GLU A 63 -9.84 4.51 5.24
C GLU A 63 -8.37 4.94 5.25
N PHE A 64 -7.48 4.08 4.76
CA PHE A 64 -6.06 4.39 4.66
C PHE A 64 -5.75 5.49 3.63
N ALA A 65 -6.49 5.55 2.52
CA ALA A 65 -6.28 6.54 1.47
C ALA A 65 -6.79 7.94 1.85
N PHE A 66 -7.79 8.03 2.74
CA PHE A 66 -8.41 9.28 3.18
C PHE A 66 -8.19 9.58 4.67
N ALA A 67 -7.24 8.89 5.33
CA ALA A 67 -6.89 9.16 6.71
C ALA A 67 -6.39 10.62 6.87
N GLU A 68 -6.84 11.32 7.91
CA GLU A 68 -6.61 12.76 8.10
C GLU A 68 -5.13 13.18 8.03
N ASN A 69 -4.21 12.37 8.55
CA ASN A 69 -2.79 12.71 8.65
C ASN A 69 -1.88 11.98 7.64
N GLN A 70 -2.28 10.81 7.15
CA GLN A 70 -1.42 9.90 6.34
C GLN A 70 -2.14 9.39 5.09
N GLY A 71 -3.33 9.93 4.81
CA GLY A 71 -4.05 9.73 3.56
C GLY A 71 -3.34 10.46 2.42
N ASP A 72 -3.59 9.98 1.21
CA ASP A 72 -3.06 10.57 -0.03
C ASP A 72 -4.18 11.05 -0.96
N ASP A 73 -5.36 11.31 -0.41
CA ASP A 73 -6.56 11.76 -1.13
C ASP A 73 -6.95 10.79 -2.26
N GLY A 74 -6.86 9.48 -1.98
CA GLY A 74 -7.23 8.43 -2.93
C GLY A 74 -6.16 8.08 -3.97
N ARG A 75 -5.00 8.75 -3.97
CA ARG A 75 -3.92 8.50 -4.96
C ARG A 75 -3.49 7.03 -5.02
N ARG A 76 -3.37 6.34 -3.88
CA ARG A 76 -3.03 4.90 -3.86
C ARG A 76 -4.08 4.01 -4.51
N ILE A 77 -5.37 4.41 -4.46
CA ILE A 77 -6.46 3.67 -5.12
C ILE A 77 -6.31 3.81 -6.63
N THR A 78 -6.05 5.02 -7.13
CA THR A 78 -5.78 5.24 -8.56
C THR A 78 -4.57 4.44 -9.02
N GLN A 79 -3.48 4.42 -8.24
CA GLN A 79 -2.29 3.64 -8.58
C GLN A 79 -2.56 2.13 -8.64
N CYS A 80 -3.36 1.59 -7.70
CA CYS A 80 -3.79 0.20 -7.77
C CYS A 80 -4.56 -0.13 -9.05
N ARG A 81 -5.39 0.80 -9.56
CA ARG A 81 -6.10 0.63 -10.84
C ARG A 81 -5.14 0.57 -12.01
N VAL A 82 -4.10 1.42 -12.03
CA VAL A 82 -3.07 1.41 -13.07
C VAL A 82 -2.34 0.07 -13.08
N TRP A 83 -1.87 -0.41 -11.93
CA TRP A 83 -1.16 -1.70 -11.85
C TRP A 83 -2.01 -2.90 -12.25
N CYS A 84 -3.34 -2.86 -12.09
CA CYS A 84 -4.21 -3.93 -12.57
C CYS A 84 -4.43 -3.95 -14.09
N MET A 85 -4.10 -2.85 -14.79
CA MET A 85 -4.23 -2.74 -16.23
C MET A 85 -2.92 -3.03 -16.98
N GLU A 86 -1.80 -3.11 -16.25
CA GLU A 86 -0.49 -3.54 -16.77
C GLU A 86 -0.40 -5.07 -16.86
#